data_AF-A0A319DGG3-F1
#
_entry.id   AF-A0A319DGG3-F1
#
_cell.length_a   1.000
_cell.length_b   1.000
_cell.length_c   1.000
_cell.angle_alpha   90.00
_cell.angle_beta   90.00
_cell.angle_gamma   90.00
#
_symmetry.space_group_name_H-M   'P 1'
#
loop_
_entity.id
_entity.type
_entity.pdbx_description
1 polymer ?
#
loop_
_entity_poly.entity_id
_entity_poly.type
_entity_poly.pdbx_seq_one_letter_code
_entity_poly.pdbx_strand_id
1 'polypeptide(L)'
;MDGFRGLPHELLAIIVRNTADWISLESSILASPPVTAPFEPGESPDAPAESDAIYLVKEVLQANPVMNSGLDHYFYMCAALRRRSVNDRSLADFLARDFSLETTRTTMTRASLREMVGVAANIQRLACICLTSFLTRLRAILPEYLNKVGLYAWFPDSNAKASVTMPNYTTRLSSRRRQWRPAILPWGASGAAQAPLR
;
A
#
# COMPACT_ATOMS: atom_id res chain seq x y z
N MET A 1 26.50 -5.68 -5.01
CA MET A 1 26.92 -5.41 -3.62
C MET A 1 25.67 -5.22 -2.79
N ASP A 2 25.56 -5.88 -1.65
CA ASP A 2 24.40 -5.79 -0.75
C ASP A 2 24.56 -4.53 0.12
N GLY A 3 23.94 -3.42 -0.31
CA GLY A 3 24.13 -2.08 0.28
C GLY A 3 23.62 -1.93 1.71
N PHE A 4 22.94 -2.93 2.24
CA PHE A 4 22.39 -2.96 3.59
C PHE A 4 23.23 -3.77 4.58
N ARG A 5 24.25 -4.49 4.09
CA ARG A 5 25.05 -5.40 4.90
C ARG A 5 25.89 -4.61 5.91
N GLY A 6 25.68 -4.87 7.20
CA GLY A 6 26.40 -4.22 8.29
C GLY A 6 25.82 -2.87 8.74
N LEU A 7 24.67 -2.45 8.22
CA LEU A 7 23.96 -1.29 8.74
C LEU A 7 23.28 -1.62 10.08
N PRO A 8 23.36 -0.73 11.09
CA PRO A 8 22.49 -0.77 12.26
C PRO A 8 21.01 -0.74 11.88
N HIS A 9 20.16 -1.36 12.71
CA HIS A 9 18.72 -1.49 12.45
C HIS A 9 18.03 -0.12 12.36
N GLU A 10 18.57 0.89 13.05
CA GLU A 10 18.10 2.27 13.02
C GLU A 10 18.32 2.93 11.64
N LEU A 11 19.45 2.66 11.00
CA LEU A 11 19.73 3.18 9.65
C LEU A 11 18.85 2.50 8.60
N LEU A 12 18.57 1.20 8.76
CA LEU A 12 17.60 0.49 7.93
C LEU A 12 16.21 1.11 8.04
N ALA A 13 15.76 1.39 9.27
CA ALA A 13 14.49 2.03 9.51
C ALA A 13 14.41 3.43 8.88
N ILE A 14 15.47 4.23 8.96
CA ILE A 14 15.53 5.55 8.30
C ILE A 14 15.41 5.41 6.77
N ILE A 15 16.08 4.44 6.16
CA ILE A 15 16.01 4.21 4.72
C ILE A 15 14.60 3.80 4.30
N VAL A 16 14.00 2.83 5.00
CA VAL A 16 12.63 2.36 4.75
C VAL A 16 11.61 3.49 4.98
N ARG A 17 11.79 4.28 6.03
CA ARG A 17 10.95 5.45 6.31
C ARG A 17 11.04 6.51 5.21
N ASN A 18 12.20 6.70 4.59
CA ASN A 18 12.38 7.70 3.53
C ASN A 18 11.81 7.26 2.19
N THR A 19 11.70 5.96 1.92
CA THR A 19 11.01 5.44 0.73
C THR A 19 9.50 5.33 0.96
N ALA A 20 9.08 5.03 2.21
CA ALA A 20 7.70 5.06 2.71
C ALA A 20 6.64 4.38 1.83
N ASP A 21 7.03 3.39 1.03
CA ASP A 21 6.13 2.77 0.07
C ASP A 21 6.29 1.25 0.08
N TRP A 22 5.18 0.55 -0.12
CA TRP A 22 5.12 -0.90 0.04
C TRP A 22 5.91 -1.65 -1.04
N ILE A 23 6.03 -1.06 -2.23
CA ILE A 23 6.79 -1.64 -3.33
C ILE A 23 8.28 -1.63 -2.96
N SER A 24 8.80 -0.50 -2.47
CA SER A 24 10.19 -0.39 -2.03
C SER A 24 10.51 -1.32 -0.85
N LEU A 25 9.61 -1.44 0.14
CA LEU A 25 9.79 -2.39 1.24
C LEU A 25 9.82 -3.84 0.74
N GLU A 26 8.86 -4.24 -0.10
CA GLU A 26 8.83 -5.60 -0.64
C GLU A 26 10.06 -5.90 -1.51
N SER A 27 10.47 -4.96 -2.37
CA SER A 27 11.69 -5.09 -3.15
C SER A 27 12.93 -5.21 -2.27
N SER A 28 13.00 -4.49 -1.14
CA SER A 28 14.11 -4.60 -0.19
C SER A 28 14.13 -5.97 0.49
N ILE A 29 12.97 -6.49 0.90
CA ILE A 29 12.84 -7.84 1.46
C ILE A 29 13.29 -8.90 0.45
N LEU A 30 13.03 -8.73 -0.84
CA LEU A 30 13.45 -9.68 -1.88
C LEU A 30 14.93 -9.55 -2.25
N ALA A 31 15.50 -8.36 -2.14
CA ALA A 31 16.84 -8.06 -2.64
C ALA A 31 17.94 -8.10 -1.56
N SER A 32 17.59 -7.99 -0.28
CA SER A 32 18.57 -7.78 0.79
C SER A 32 18.37 -8.70 1.99
N PRO A 33 19.25 -9.70 2.20
CA PRO A 33 19.17 -10.66 3.30
C PRO A 33 18.98 -10.05 4.70
N PRO A 34 19.63 -8.93 5.09
CA PRO A 34 19.38 -8.28 6.38
C PRO A 34 17.92 -7.81 6.56
N VAL A 35 17.28 -7.37 5.49
CA VAL A 35 15.87 -6.96 5.49
C VAL A 35 14.96 -8.19 5.32
N THR A 36 15.41 -9.23 4.63
CA THR A 36 14.67 -10.49 4.47
C THR A 36 14.51 -11.24 5.79
N ALA A 37 15.60 -11.34 6.56
CA ALA A 37 15.68 -12.16 7.77
C ALA A 37 14.50 -11.97 8.74
N PRO A 38 14.10 -10.74 9.14
CA PRO A 38 13.01 -10.58 10.09
C PRO A 38 11.62 -10.88 9.50
N PHE A 39 11.50 -10.97 8.17
CA PHE A 39 10.26 -11.31 7.46
C PHE A 39 10.19 -12.77 6.98
N GLU A 40 11.24 -13.56 7.20
CA GLU A 40 11.24 -14.98 6.84
C GLU A 40 10.26 -15.77 7.72
N PRO A 41 9.27 -16.48 7.13
CA PRO A 41 8.36 -17.31 7.90
C PRO A 41 9.09 -18.47 8.60
N GLY A 42 10.19 -18.97 8.00
CA GLY A 42 10.97 -20.08 8.50
C GLY A 42 10.15 -21.36 8.74
N GLU A 43 10.58 -22.19 9.67
CA GLU A 43 9.90 -23.43 10.06
C GLU A 43 8.62 -23.20 10.88
N SER A 44 8.43 -21.99 11.40
CA SER A 44 7.30 -21.63 12.27
C SER A 44 6.54 -20.42 11.73
N PRO A 45 5.82 -20.57 10.60
CA PRO A 45 5.10 -19.46 9.95
C PRO A 45 4.01 -18.84 10.84
N ASP A 46 3.44 -19.64 11.74
CA ASP A 46 2.40 -19.25 12.68
C ASP A 46 2.97 -18.63 13.98
N ALA A 47 4.29 -18.59 14.17
CA ALA A 47 4.92 -17.93 15.32
C ALA A 47 4.73 -16.40 15.24
N PRO A 48 4.77 -15.70 16.40
CA PRO A 48 4.74 -14.25 16.42
C PRO A 48 5.80 -13.63 15.51
N ALA A 49 5.41 -12.61 14.77
CA ALA A 49 6.31 -11.86 13.91
C ALA A 49 7.43 -11.19 14.72
N GLU A 50 8.60 -11.06 14.11
CA GLU A 50 9.74 -10.43 14.79
C GLU A 50 9.49 -8.94 15.02
N SER A 51 9.98 -8.45 16.16
CA SER A 51 9.78 -7.05 16.55
C SER A 51 10.33 -6.07 15.52
N ASP A 52 11.44 -6.42 14.87
CA ASP A 52 12.09 -5.59 13.86
C ASP A 52 11.27 -5.51 12.56
N ALA A 53 10.66 -6.62 12.12
CA ALA A 53 9.75 -6.61 10.98
C ALA A 53 8.50 -5.76 11.26
N ILE A 54 7.92 -5.91 12.46
CA ILE A 54 6.77 -5.11 12.90
C ILE A 54 7.14 -3.62 12.93
N TYR A 55 8.34 -3.29 13.43
CA TYR A 55 8.84 -1.92 13.46
C TYR A 55 9.01 -1.32 12.06
N LEU A 56 9.61 -2.05 11.13
CA LEU A 56 9.75 -1.59 9.73
C LEU A 56 8.40 -1.34 9.05
N VAL A 57 7.43 -2.24 9.26
CA VAL A 57 6.06 -2.07 8.74
C VAL A 57 5.37 -0.86 9.37
N LYS A 58 5.57 -0.62 10.67
CA LYS A 58 5.06 0.58 11.35
C LYS A 58 5.64 1.85 10.73
N GLU A 59 6.94 1.89 10.48
CA GLU A 59 7.58 3.06 9.84
C GLU A 59 6.98 3.35 8.47
N VAL A 60 6.72 2.33 7.64
CA VAL A 60 6.02 2.52 6.35
C VAL A 60 4.59 3.03 6.55
N LEU A 61 3.83 2.43 7.49
CA LEU A 61 2.46 2.85 7.78
C LEU A 61 2.36 4.31 8.23
N GLN A 62 3.30 4.76 9.08
CA GLN A 62 3.32 6.12 9.64
C GLN A 62 3.88 7.15 8.64
N ALA A 63 4.90 6.78 7.87
CA ALA A 63 5.53 7.68 6.92
C ALA A 63 4.72 7.85 5.64
N ASN A 64 3.90 6.86 5.25
CA ASN A 64 3.12 6.93 4.03
C ASN A 64 1.92 7.89 4.17
N PRO A 65 1.89 9.01 3.44
CA PRO A 65 0.83 10.01 3.56
C PRO A 65 -0.53 9.53 3.02
N VAL A 66 -0.58 8.41 2.29
CA VAL A 66 -1.83 7.73 1.92
C VAL A 66 -2.38 6.92 3.10
N MET A 67 -1.50 6.29 3.87
CA MET A 67 -1.89 5.37 4.96
C MET A 67 -2.12 6.06 6.29
N ASN A 68 -1.53 7.24 6.51
CA ASN A 68 -1.68 8.08 7.70
C ASN A 68 -3.10 8.67 7.88
N SER A 69 -4.11 8.18 7.15
CA SER A 69 -5.53 8.54 7.31
C SER A 69 -6.34 7.45 8.04
N GLY A 70 -5.71 6.70 8.96
CA GLY A 70 -6.35 5.60 9.68
C GLY A 70 -6.46 4.29 8.88
N LEU A 71 -5.68 4.14 7.80
CA LEU A 71 -5.66 2.90 7.02
C LEU A 71 -4.78 1.81 7.65
N ASP A 72 -3.94 2.18 8.60
CA ASP A 72 -3.19 1.27 9.47
C ASP A 72 -4.12 0.33 10.25
N HIS A 73 -5.25 0.82 10.73
CA HIS A 73 -6.29 0.00 11.34
C HIS A 73 -6.75 -1.15 10.42
N TYR A 74 -7.00 -0.86 9.13
CA TYR A 74 -7.39 -1.88 8.16
C TYR A 74 -6.25 -2.86 7.86
N PHE A 75 -5.00 -2.40 7.86
CA PHE A 75 -3.85 -3.29 7.74
C PHE A 75 -3.85 -4.33 8.87
N TYR A 76 -3.99 -3.89 10.12
CA TYR A 76 -4.01 -4.78 11.28
C TYR A 76 -5.24 -5.71 11.30
N MET A 77 -6.41 -5.20 10.92
CA MET A 77 -7.61 -6.01 10.76
C MET A 77 -7.43 -7.11 9.71
N CYS A 78 -6.90 -6.75 8.53
CA CYS A 78 -6.62 -7.70 7.46
C CYS A 78 -5.55 -8.74 7.83
N ALA A 79 -4.56 -8.35 8.63
CA ALA A 79 -3.57 -9.28 9.16
C ALA A 79 -4.19 -10.27 10.16
N ALA A 80 -5.09 -9.79 11.02
CA ALA A 80 -5.79 -10.63 11.98
C ALA A 80 -6.70 -11.67 11.28
N LEU A 81 -7.36 -11.29 10.18
CA LEU A 81 -8.18 -12.20 9.36
C LEU A 81 -7.36 -13.29 8.66
N ARG A 82 -6.09 -13.02 8.34
CA ARG A 82 -5.19 -13.99 7.68
C ARG A 82 -4.62 -15.04 8.63
N ARG A 83 -4.94 -14.95 9.92
CA ARG A 83 -4.56 -15.99 10.87
C ARG A 83 -5.32 -17.27 10.59
N ARG A 84 -4.62 -18.38 10.81
CA ARG A 84 -5.17 -19.73 10.63
C ARG A 84 -6.38 -20.00 11.52
N SER A 85 -6.46 -19.36 12.69
CA SER A 85 -7.64 -19.40 13.56
C SER A 85 -8.04 -18.01 14.02
N VAL A 86 -9.32 -17.69 13.83
CA VAL A 86 -9.99 -16.52 14.39
C VAL A 86 -10.96 -17.06 15.44
N ASN A 87 -10.70 -16.74 16.72
CA ASN A 87 -11.46 -17.29 17.84
C ASN A 87 -12.75 -16.49 18.16
N ASP A 88 -13.14 -15.55 17.31
CA ASP A 88 -14.35 -14.75 17.50
C ASP A 88 -15.60 -15.58 17.26
N ARG A 89 -16.60 -15.39 18.13
CA ARG A 89 -17.88 -16.10 18.04
C ARG A 89 -18.77 -15.54 16.93
N SER A 90 -18.54 -14.29 16.53
CA SER A 90 -19.28 -13.61 15.47
C SER A 90 -18.43 -12.54 14.76
N LEU A 91 -18.89 -12.09 13.59
CA LEU A 91 -18.29 -10.95 12.89
C LEU A 91 -18.37 -9.66 13.72
N ALA A 92 -19.45 -9.47 14.49
CA ALA A 92 -19.61 -8.29 15.34
C ALA A 92 -18.54 -8.27 16.45
N ASP A 93 -18.26 -9.43 17.07
CA ASP A 93 -17.20 -9.56 18.07
C ASP A 93 -15.82 -9.26 17.48
N PHE A 94 -15.56 -9.73 16.25
CA PHE A 94 -14.34 -9.43 15.53
C PHE A 94 -14.20 -7.93 15.24
N LEU A 95 -15.24 -7.29 14.70
CA LEU A 95 -15.23 -5.87 14.35
C LEU A 95 -15.16 -4.95 15.58
N ALA A 96 -15.60 -5.42 16.75
CA ALA A 96 -15.52 -4.69 18.01
C ALA A 96 -14.10 -4.67 18.63
N ARG A 97 -13.15 -5.44 18.09
CA ARG A 97 -11.76 -5.45 18.57
C ARG A 97 -11.05 -4.14 18.27
N ASP A 98 -10.14 -3.76 19.17
CA ASP A 98 -9.19 -2.70 18.89
C ASP A 98 -8.06 -3.22 17.99
N PHE A 99 -8.11 -2.89 16.70
CA PHE A 99 -7.02 -3.17 15.76
C PHE A 99 -6.02 -2.02 15.78
N SER A 100 -5.19 -1.99 16.82
CA SER A 100 -4.05 -1.10 16.96
C SER A 100 -2.73 -1.88 16.90
N LEU A 101 -1.61 -1.19 16.67
CA LEU A 101 -0.28 -1.80 16.66
C LEU A 101 -0.03 -2.60 17.95
N GLU A 102 -0.34 -2.02 19.11
CA GLU A 102 -0.05 -2.64 20.41
C GLU A 102 -0.85 -3.93 20.61
N THR A 103 -2.12 -3.94 20.23
CA THR A 103 -2.99 -5.12 20.31
C THR A 103 -2.62 -6.19 19.27
N THR A 104 -2.12 -5.76 18.11
CA THR A 104 -1.84 -6.66 16.98
C THR A 104 -0.42 -7.23 17.04
N ARG A 105 0.51 -6.56 17.72
CA ARG A 105 1.92 -6.99 17.88
C ARG A 105 2.06 -8.40 18.46
N THR A 106 1.22 -8.73 19.43
CA THR A 106 1.26 -10.03 20.12
C THR A 106 0.62 -11.15 19.32
N THR A 107 -0.13 -10.81 18.27
CA THR A 107 -1.00 -11.75 17.60
C THR A 107 -0.65 -11.92 16.12
N MET A 108 0.08 -10.98 15.52
CA MET A 108 0.51 -11.04 14.11
C MET A 108 1.58 -12.13 13.92
N THR A 109 1.33 -13.06 13.00
CA THR A 109 2.27 -14.15 12.70
C THR A 109 3.26 -13.73 11.63
N ARG A 110 4.43 -14.38 11.59
CA ARG A 110 5.47 -14.14 10.57
C ARG A 110 4.91 -14.24 9.15
N ALA A 111 4.16 -15.30 8.86
CA ALA A 111 3.54 -15.50 7.56
C ALA A 111 2.50 -14.41 7.23
N SER A 112 1.63 -14.07 8.18
CA SER A 112 0.61 -13.03 7.97
C SER A 112 1.24 -11.66 7.69
N LEU A 113 2.34 -11.31 8.39
CA LEU A 113 3.04 -10.05 8.18
C LEU A 113 3.69 -10.00 6.80
N ARG A 114 4.41 -11.07 6.41
CA ARG A 114 5.06 -11.16 5.09
C ARG A 114 4.05 -11.08 3.95
N GLU A 115 2.93 -11.78 4.07
CA GLU A 115 1.86 -11.77 3.08
C GLU A 115 1.22 -10.38 2.99
N MET A 116 0.94 -9.73 4.14
CA MET A 116 0.35 -8.40 4.17
C MET A 116 1.23 -7.34 3.50
N VAL A 117 2.56 -7.41 3.66
CA VAL A 117 3.49 -6.55 2.92
C VAL A 117 3.35 -6.76 1.41
N GLY A 118 3.26 -8.01 0.96
CA GLY A 118 3.10 -8.33 -0.47
C GLY A 118 1.74 -7.90 -1.03
N VAL A 119 0.66 -8.09 -0.26
CA VAL A 119 -0.68 -7.61 -0.63
C VAL A 119 -0.69 -6.09 -0.76
N ALA A 120 -0.10 -5.37 0.21
CA ALA A 120 -0.02 -3.92 0.16
C ALA A 120 0.81 -3.43 -1.04
N ALA A 121 1.93 -4.08 -1.34
CA ALA A 121 2.75 -3.78 -2.51
C ALA A 121 1.98 -4.01 -3.82
N ASN A 122 1.23 -5.10 -3.93
CA ASN A 122 0.41 -5.41 -5.10
C ASN A 122 -0.75 -4.43 -5.30
N ILE A 123 -1.43 -4.03 -4.22
CA ILE A 123 -2.45 -2.97 -4.27
C ILE A 123 -1.82 -1.66 -4.76
N GLN A 124 -0.64 -1.30 -4.24
CA GLN A 124 0.04 -0.09 -4.66
C GLN A 124 0.47 -0.15 -6.13
N ARG A 125 1.00 -1.29 -6.62
CA ARG A 125 1.31 -1.50 -8.05
C ARG A 125 0.08 -1.34 -8.92
N LEU A 126 -1.03 -1.98 -8.55
CA LEU A 126 -2.29 -1.89 -9.28
C LEU A 126 -2.79 -0.45 -9.34
N ALA A 127 -2.79 0.26 -8.21
CA ALA A 127 -3.17 1.66 -8.14
C ALA A 127 -2.29 2.54 -9.04
N CYS A 128 -0.97 2.31 -9.05
CA CYS A 128 -0.04 3.00 -9.93
C CYS A 128 -0.33 2.74 -11.42
N ILE A 129 -0.60 1.49 -11.81
CA ILE A 129 -0.94 1.12 -13.20
C ILE A 129 -2.25 1.79 -13.62
N CYS A 130 -3.29 1.71 -12.78
CA CYS A 130 -4.59 2.32 -13.04
C CYS A 130 -4.48 3.84 -13.19
N LEU A 131 -3.76 4.50 -12.27
CA LEU A 131 -3.56 5.95 -12.31
C LEU A 131 -2.75 6.36 -13.54
N THR A 132 -1.72 5.60 -13.90
CA THR A 132 -0.92 5.85 -15.10
C THR A 132 -1.77 5.74 -16.36
N SER A 133 -2.56 4.67 -16.49
CA SER A 133 -3.49 4.47 -17.61
C SER A 133 -4.51 5.60 -17.70
N PHE A 134 -5.12 5.97 -16.56
CA PHE A 134 -6.06 7.08 -16.49
C PHE A 134 -5.42 8.40 -16.93
N LEU A 135 -4.25 8.75 -16.40
CA LEU A 135 -3.52 9.97 -16.75
C LEU A 135 -3.13 9.99 -18.23
N THR A 136 -2.71 8.86 -18.79
CA THR A 136 -2.39 8.74 -20.22
C THR A 136 -3.63 9.02 -21.08
N ARG A 137 -4.78 8.42 -20.74
CA ARG A 137 -6.04 8.68 -21.45
C ARG A 137 -6.50 10.13 -21.31
N LEU A 138 -6.38 10.69 -20.12
CA LEU A 138 -6.70 12.11 -19.87
C LEU A 138 -5.84 13.03 -20.74
N ARG A 139 -4.52 12.80 -20.79
CA ARG A 139 -3.59 13.59 -21.61
C ARG A 139 -3.88 13.47 -23.11
N ALA A 140 -4.39 12.33 -23.58
CA ALA A 140 -4.77 12.15 -24.97
C ALA A 140 -6.04 12.94 -25.34
N ILE A 141 -7.02 13.00 -24.43
CA ILE A 141 -8.33 13.63 -24.70
C ILE A 141 -8.34 15.13 -24.38
N LEU A 142 -7.51 15.56 -23.42
CA LEU A 142 -7.50 16.93 -22.92
C LEU A 142 -7.34 18.01 -24.02
N PRO A 143 -6.44 17.86 -25.02
CA PRO A 143 -6.31 18.84 -26.10
C PRO A 143 -7.59 18.97 -26.94
N GLU A 144 -8.24 17.85 -27.27
CA GLU A 144 -9.47 17.87 -28.07
C GLU A 144 -10.65 18.46 -27.29
N TYR A 145 -10.74 18.16 -25.99
CA TYR A 145 -11.74 18.75 -25.10
C TYR A 145 -11.56 20.28 -24.97
N LEU A 146 -10.32 20.75 -24.76
CA LEU A 146 -10.03 22.19 -24.66
C LEU A 146 -10.29 22.93 -25.99
N ASN A 147 -10.03 22.29 -27.13
CA ASN A 147 -10.39 22.80 -28.46
C ASN A 147 -11.91 22.95 -28.61
N LYS A 148 -12.69 21.94 -28.21
CA LYS A 148 -14.16 21.94 -28.28
C LYS A 148 -14.81 22.99 -27.37
N VAL A 149 -14.20 23.28 -26.22
CA VAL A 149 -14.71 24.27 -25.25
C VAL A 149 -14.22 25.70 -25.59
N GLY A 150 -13.47 25.90 -26.68
CA GLY A 150 -13.04 27.23 -27.13
C GLY A 150 -12.02 27.93 -26.21
N LEU A 151 -11.42 27.20 -25.27
CA LEU A 151 -10.52 27.76 -24.25
C LEU A 151 -9.12 28.09 -24.77
N TYR A 152 -8.74 27.62 -25.96
CA TYR A 152 -7.49 28.06 -26.61
C TYR A 152 -7.55 29.50 -27.12
N ALA A 153 -8.74 30.10 -27.28
CA ALA A 153 -8.87 31.51 -27.65
C ALA A 153 -8.46 32.48 -26.52
N TRP A 154 -8.19 31.99 -25.31
CA TRP A 154 -7.74 32.79 -24.15
C TRP A 154 -6.23 32.69 -23.85
N PHE A 155 -5.48 31.85 -24.58
CA PHE A 155 -4.02 31.82 -24.51
C PHE A 155 -3.45 32.16 -25.88
N PRO A 156 -3.16 33.44 -26.17
CA PRO A 156 -2.57 33.83 -27.44
C PRO A 156 -1.13 33.32 -27.49
N ASP A 157 -0.83 32.62 -28.58
CA ASP A 157 0.48 32.33 -29.14
C ASP A 157 1.65 32.06 -28.18
N SER A 158 1.99 30.77 -28.07
CA SER A 158 3.39 30.40 -28.00
C SER A 158 3.67 29.26 -28.98
N ASN A 159 4.02 29.64 -30.20
CA ASN A 159 4.78 28.83 -31.17
C ASN A 159 6.24 28.60 -30.71
N ALA A 160 6.44 28.43 -29.40
CA ALA A 160 7.61 27.77 -28.87
C ALA A 160 7.19 26.31 -28.66
N LYS A 161 8.03 25.35 -29.04
CA LYS A 161 7.89 23.95 -28.69
C LYS A 161 7.59 23.81 -27.20
N ALA A 162 6.32 23.80 -26.84
CA ALA A 162 5.87 23.51 -25.50
C ALA A 162 6.02 21.99 -25.38
N SER A 163 7.23 21.56 -25.01
CA SER A 163 7.31 20.50 -24.03
C SER A 163 6.33 20.92 -22.95
N VAL A 164 5.17 20.25 -22.89
CA VAL A 164 4.25 20.39 -21.77
C VAL A 164 4.99 19.78 -20.58
N THR A 165 5.95 20.52 -20.07
CA THR A 165 6.53 20.33 -18.75
C THR A 165 5.41 20.76 -17.83
N MET A 166 4.48 19.83 -17.60
CA MET A 166 3.52 19.92 -16.53
C MET A 166 4.28 20.42 -15.29
N PRO A 167 3.88 21.55 -14.68
CA PRO A 167 4.52 21.98 -13.44
C PRO A 167 4.46 20.80 -12.48
N ASN A 168 5.62 20.31 -12.02
CA ASN A 168 5.79 19.10 -11.22
C ASN A 168 4.55 18.80 -10.35
N TYR A 169 3.62 18.01 -10.89
CA TYR A 169 2.33 17.74 -10.23
C TYR A 169 2.50 16.83 -9.00
N THR A 170 3.73 16.35 -8.77
CA THR A 170 4.15 15.68 -7.55
C THR A 170 4.02 16.59 -6.32
N THR A 171 4.18 17.91 -6.46
CA THR A 171 4.12 18.85 -5.31
C THR A 171 2.72 19.37 -4.97
N ARG A 172 1.73 19.24 -5.88
CA ARG A 172 0.35 19.76 -5.67
C ARG A 172 -0.72 18.71 -5.36
N LEU A 173 -0.39 17.43 -5.45
CA LEU A 173 -1.28 16.36 -4.95
C LEU A 173 -1.22 16.20 -3.43
N SER A 174 -0.38 16.95 -2.72
CA SER A 174 -0.34 17.01 -1.24
C SER A 174 -1.39 17.94 -0.64
N SER A 175 -1.86 18.96 -1.38
CA SER A 175 -2.72 20.03 -0.84
C SER A 175 -4.23 19.80 -1.06
N ARG A 176 -4.64 18.90 -1.97
CA ARG A 176 -6.06 18.54 -2.20
C ARG A 176 -6.44 17.11 -1.80
N ARG A 177 -5.63 16.45 -0.96
CA ARG A 177 -5.91 15.12 -0.38
C ARG A 177 -6.87 15.12 0.83
N ARG A 178 -7.56 16.22 1.15
CA ARG A 178 -8.49 16.27 2.29
C ARG A 178 -9.93 15.84 2.00
N GLN A 179 -10.23 15.31 0.81
CA GLN A 179 -11.62 15.01 0.43
C GLN A 179 -11.82 13.67 -0.31
N TRP A 180 -10.94 12.69 -0.09
CA TRP A 180 -11.25 11.32 -0.47
C TRP A 180 -11.87 10.59 0.72
N ARG A 181 -13.20 10.46 0.72
CA ARG A 181 -13.90 9.44 1.51
C ARG A 181 -14.04 8.20 0.63
N PRO A 182 -13.41 7.06 0.94
CA PRO A 182 -13.68 5.85 0.20
C PRO A 182 -15.10 5.39 0.53
N ALA A 183 -15.96 5.29 -0.50
CA ALA A 183 -17.19 4.54 -0.39
C ALA A 183 -16.83 3.06 -0.23
N ILE A 184 -17.28 2.46 0.87
CA ILE A 184 -17.16 1.02 1.12
C ILE A 184 -18.03 0.32 0.07
N LEU A 185 -17.40 -0.34 -0.91
CA LEU A 185 -18.08 -1.26 -1.81
C LEU A 185 -18.17 -2.64 -1.13
N PRO A 186 -19.37 -3.22 -0.94
CA PRO A 186 -19.49 -4.59 -0.48
C PRO A 186 -19.08 -5.51 -1.63
N TRP A 187 -17.94 -6.19 -1.49
CA TRP A 187 -17.61 -7.29 -2.41
C TRP A 187 -18.56 -8.45 -2.13
N GLY A 188 -19.46 -8.67 -3.09
CA GLY A 188 -20.40 -9.78 -3.10
C GLY A 188 -19.68 -11.12 -3.24
N ALA A 189 -20.08 -12.06 -2.41
CA ALA A 189 -19.79 -13.47 -2.58
C ALA A 189 -20.40 -13.97 -3.91
N SER A 190 -19.61 -14.66 -4.73
CA SER A 190 -20.12 -15.49 -5.81
C SER A 190 -19.16 -16.65 -6.10
N GLY A 191 -19.70 -17.87 -6.09
CA GLY A 191 -19.10 -19.01 -6.76
C GLY A 191 -18.77 -20.24 -5.92
N ALA A 192 -19.69 -20.75 -5.11
CA ALA A 192 -19.65 -22.15 -4.69
C ALA A 192 -20.07 -23.03 -5.90
N ALA A 193 -19.10 -23.64 -6.56
CA ALA A 193 -19.36 -24.72 -7.52
C ALA A 193 -19.50 -26.04 -6.75
N GLN A 194 -20.70 -26.60 -6.82
CA GLN A 194 -21.05 -27.94 -6.33
C GLN A 194 -20.25 -29.00 -7.10
N ALA A 195 -19.65 -29.94 -6.39
CA ALA A 195 -19.21 -31.23 -6.93
C ALA A 195 -20.16 -32.31 -6.39
N PRO A 196 -20.83 -33.11 -7.24
CA PRO A 196 -21.61 -34.24 -6.77
C PRO A 196 -20.71 -35.43 -6.49
N LEU A 197 -20.98 -36.07 -5.36
CA LEU A 197 -20.49 -37.39 -4.97
C LEU A 197 -20.80 -38.44 -6.03
N ARG A 198 -19.79 -39.18 -6.46
CA ARG A 198 -19.81 -40.64 -6.59
C ARG A 198 -18.39 -41.20 -6.73
#